data_AF-A0A8H4RQS4-F1
#
_entry.id   AF-A0A8H4RQS4-F1
#
_cell.length_a   1.000
_cell.length_b   1.000
_cell.length_c   1.000
_cell.angle_alpha   90.00
_cell.angle_beta   90.00
_cell.angle_gamma   90.00
#
_symmetry.space_group_name_H-M   'P 1'
#
loop_
_entity.id
_entity.type
_entity.pdbx_description
1 polymer ?
#
loop_
_entity_poly.entity_id
_entity_poly.type
_entity_poly.pdbx_seq_one_letter_code
_entity_poly.pdbx_strand_id
1 'polypeptide(L)'
;MSETAQIPEDAKQNDPAPEIGKTPRTSLIIIGSALLLDPSKYALDMNWDITAVPTTRIYNFTISEISGAPDVINGKFPTPLRRVNEGDRVLVSVTNQLANATTLHWHGLYQNGTNWKDGTSGVTQNQVDIVVSIALPTVLTADTIADSTQAFFSVTQNSRYRLRLINTGAFGKFQFSVGNHSLLVIEADPAVVLPVAVHRLPIHVAQRYSVILTTNQTSGNYWMRAQLNDHCFSGTNPALDTNIRALISYTNSTSEPTASVDWSNALDLVCKDLSLSSLVLTTVEAAPSADSLYVITVSFQIGAYALDKIYVNSTTWTPATTPTLNQAVAGLK
;
A
#
# COMPACT_ATOMS: atom_id res chain seq x y z
N MET A 1 56.65 21.03 -18.24
CA MET A 1 56.32 21.78 -17.00
C MET A 1 54.79 21.80 -16.93
N SER A 2 54.07 20.74 -16.55
CA SER A 2 54.03 20.02 -15.26
C SER A 2 54.04 20.95 -14.08
N GLU A 3 52.85 21.45 -13.71
CA GLU A 3 52.62 22.02 -12.39
C GLU A 3 51.29 21.48 -11.87
N THR A 4 51.40 20.40 -11.12
CA THR A 4 50.35 19.78 -10.32
C THR A 4 50.16 20.66 -9.08
N ALA A 5 49.05 21.40 -9.00
CA ALA A 5 48.70 22.09 -7.77
C ALA A 5 48.16 21.06 -6.76
N GLN A 6 49.00 20.67 -5.81
CA GLN A 6 48.59 19.93 -4.60
C GLN A 6 47.68 20.82 -3.76
N ILE A 7 46.45 20.35 -3.51
CA ILE A 7 45.57 20.91 -2.48
C ILE A 7 46.07 20.38 -1.13
N PRO A 8 46.23 21.22 -0.08
CA PRO A 8 46.76 20.78 1.20
C PRO A 8 45.85 19.75 1.86
N GLU A 9 46.44 18.63 2.23
CA GLU A 9 45.84 17.62 3.09
C GLU A 9 46.03 18.08 4.53
N ASP A 10 45.07 18.81 5.08
CA ASP A 10 45.06 19.10 6.53
C ASP A 10 43.65 19.18 7.12
N ALA A 11 43.54 18.54 8.28
CA ALA A 11 42.43 18.46 9.21
C ALA A 11 41.18 17.68 8.74
N LYS A 12 41.29 16.34 8.75
CA LYS A 12 40.16 15.49 9.17
C LYS A 12 39.78 15.87 10.60
N GLN A 13 38.90 16.84 10.75
CA GLN A 13 38.20 17.06 12.01
C GLN A 13 37.27 15.86 12.18
N ASN A 14 37.73 14.89 12.99
CA ASN A 14 36.92 13.79 13.49
C ASN A 14 35.85 14.38 14.42
N ASP A 15 34.83 15.01 13.85
CA ASP A 15 33.57 15.18 14.56
C ASP A 15 32.92 13.79 14.61
N PRO A 16 32.65 13.25 15.81
CA PRO A 16 31.90 12.01 15.92
C PRO A 16 30.54 12.23 15.26
N ALA A 17 30.14 11.29 14.40
CA ALA A 17 28.76 11.22 13.93
C ALA A 17 27.83 11.35 15.14
N PRO A 18 26.72 12.11 15.05
CA PRO A 18 25.80 12.22 16.16
C PRO A 18 25.39 10.81 16.59
N GLU A 19 25.74 10.44 17.82
CA GLU A 19 25.26 9.20 18.43
C GLU A 19 23.73 9.28 18.43
N ILE A 20 23.11 8.63 17.45
CA ILE A 20 21.71 8.26 17.55
C ILE A 20 21.69 7.22 18.65
N GLY A 21 21.50 7.69 19.89
CA GLY A 21 21.14 6.89 21.05
C GLY A 21 19.77 6.24 20.81
N LYS A 22 19.73 5.27 19.90
CA LYS A 22 18.70 4.25 19.87
C LYS A 22 19.37 3.01 20.42
N THR A 23 19.17 2.78 21.71
CA THR A 23 19.24 1.44 22.29
C THR A 23 18.63 0.45 21.29
N PRO A 24 19.29 -0.68 20.98
CA PRO A 24 18.69 -1.71 20.17
C PRO A 24 17.35 -2.06 20.83
N ARG A 25 16.22 -1.86 20.14
CA ARG A 25 14.95 -2.41 20.62
C ARG A 25 15.04 -3.94 20.45
N THR A 26 15.70 -4.60 21.39
CA THR A 26 15.86 -6.06 21.47
C THR A 26 14.61 -6.78 21.99
N SER A 27 13.50 -6.06 22.14
CA SER A 27 12.20 -6.64 22.48
C SER A 27 11.26 -6.42 21.32
N LEU A 28 10.87 -7.52 20.67
CA LEU A 28 9.73 -7.59 19.76
C LEU A 28 8.49 -7.22 20.59
N ILE A 29 8.06 -5.96 20.51
CA ILE A 29 6.90 -5.47 21.26
C ILE A 29 5.66 -6.08 20.61
N ILE A 30 5.02 -6.99 21.33
CA ILE A 30 3.79 -7.68 20.95
C ILE A 30 2.70 -6.61 20.78
N ILE A 31 2.13 -6.50 19.58
CA ILE A 31 0.90 -5.73 19.38
C ILE A 31 -0.22 -6.51 20.07
N GLY A 32 -0.81 -5.93 21.11
CA GLY A 32 -1.95 -6.55 21.80
C GLY A 32 -3.10 -6.81 20.82
N SER A 33 -3.70 -8.00 20.87
CA SER A 33 -4.81 -8.43 20.01
C SER A 33 -6.02 -7.48 19.99
N ALA A 34 -6.15 -6.60 20.98
CA ALA A 34 -7.16 -5.53 21.00
C ALA A 34 -6.95 -4.44 19.92
N LEU A 35 -5.73 -4.31 19.38
CA LEU A 35 -5.41 -3.33 18.34
C LEU A 35 -5.77 -3.83 16.93
N LEU A 36 -5.64 -5.13 16.71
CA LEU A 36 -5.96 -5.78 15.45
C LEU A 36 -7.47 -5.80 15.24
N LEU A 37 -7.92 -5.39 14.05
CA LEU A 37 -9.31 -5.61 13.65
C LEU A 37 -9.52 -7.07 13.25
N ASP A 38 -10.64 -7.63 13.70
CA ASP A 38 -11.14 -8.91 13.23
C ASP A 38 -11.29 -8.88 11.68
N PRO A 39 -10.65 -9.80 10.94
CA PRO A 39 -10.77 -9.90 9.48
C PRO A 39 -12.22 -9.93 8.97
N SER A 40 -13.17 -10.43 9.77
CA SER A 40 -14.60 -10.43 9.43
C SER A 40 -15.14 -9.01 9.17
N LYS A 41 -14.56 -7.98 9.78
CA LYS A 41 -14.95 -6.57 9.57
C LYS A 41 -14.61 -6.04 8.18
N TYR A 42 -13.75 -6.74 7.44
CA TYR A 42 -13.41 -6.43 6.04
C TYR A 42 -14.24 -7.22 5.03
N ALA A 43 -15.06 -8.19 5.48
CA ALA A 43 -16.06 -8.81 4.62
C ALA A 43 -17.16 -7.79 4.29
N LEU A 44 -17.40 -7.55 3.00
CA LEU A 44 -18.48 -6.66 2.56
C LEU A 44 -19.83 -7.29 2.90
N ASP A 45 -20.67 -6.49 3.57
CA ASP A 45 -22.05 -6.88 3.87
C ASP A 45 -22.85 -6.80 2.58
N MET A 46 -23.46 -7.91 2.18
CA MET A 46 -24.30 -7.98 0.99
C MET A 46 -25.61 -7.20 1.14
N ASN A 47 -25.98 -6.78 2.35
CA ASN A 47 -27.12 -5.91 2.60
C ASN A 47 -26.85 -4.42 2.29
N TRP A 48 -25.61 -4.07 1.92
CA TRP A 48 -25.29 -2.70 1.53
C TRP A 48 -26.01 -2.34 0.22
N ASP A 49 -26.87 -1.31 0.29
CA ASP A 49 -27.57 -0.79 -0.88
C ASP A 49 -26.62 0.01 -1.77
N ILE A 50 -26.07 -0.67 -2.79
CA ILE A 50 -25.21 -0.07 -3.82
C ILE A 50 -25.96 0.88 -4.76
N THR A 51 -27.29 0.86 -4.74
CA THR A 51 -28.15 1.70 -5.58
C THR A 51 -28.73 2.91 -4.86
N ALA A 52 -28.39 3.06 -3.57
CA ALA A 52 -28.85 4.19 -2.77
C ALA A 52 -28.44 5.51 -3.41
N VAL A 53 -29.36 6.49 -3.37
CA VAL A 53 -29.16 7.83 -3.91
C VAL A 53 -27.90 8.46 -3.30
N PRO A 54 -27.04 9.13 -4.10
CA PRO A 54 -25.82 9.75 -3.60
C PRO A 54 -26.06 10.64 -2.37
N THR A 55 -25.27 10.44 -1.32
CA THR A 55 -25.40 11.14 -0.04
C THR A 55 -24.06 11.62 0.50
N THR A 56 -24.09 12.44 1.56
CA THR A 56 -22.87 12.82 2.27
C THR A 56 -22.55 11.82 3.38
N ARG A 57 -21.40 11.16 3.28
CA ARG A 57 -20.86 10.22 4.28
C ARG A 57 -19.85 10.95 5.16
N ILE A 58 -20.09 11.00 6.46
CA ILE A 58 -19.24 11.73 7.41
C ILE A 58 -18.45 10.75 8.27
N TYR A 59 -17.14 10.98 8.40
CA TYR A 59 -16.25 10.18 9.23
C TYR A 59 -15.35 11.08 10.08
N ASN A 60 -15.02 10.60 11.29
CA ASN A 60 -14.08 11.25 12.18
C ASN A 60 -12.87 10.31 12.38
N PHE A 61 -11.68 10.82 12.08
CA PHE A 61 -10.40 10.10 12.14
C PHE A 61 -9.52 10.76 13.20
N THR A 62 -9.20 10.04 14.25
CA THR A 62 -8.18 10.42 15.22
C THR A 62 -6.93 9.63 14.92
N ILE A 63 -5.85 10.30 14.49
CA ILE A 63 -4.56 9.68 14.25
C ILE A 63 -3.78 9.69 15.57
N SER A 64 -3.28 8.55 16.00
CA SER A 64 -2.58 8.42 17.28
C SER A 64 -1.44 7.40 17.20
N GLU A 65 -0.37 7.63 17.96
CA GLU A 65 0.68 6.65 18.16
C GLU A 65 0.22 5.59 19.15
N ILE A 66 0.51 4.32 18.87
CA ILE A 66 0.33 3.23 19.82
C ILE A 66 1.66 2.47 19.93
N SER A 67 2.12 2.25 21.15
CA SER A 67 3.36 1.53 21.41
C SER A 67 3.34 0.16 20.75
N GLY A 68 4.38 -0.12 19.96
CA GLY A 68 4.53 -1.39 19.26
C GLY A 68 3.83 -1.49 17.90
N ALA A 69 3.07 -0.47 17.47
CA ALA A 69 2.34 -0.47 16.20
C ALA A 69 2.71 0.72 15.31
N PRO A 70 2.41 0.65 13.99
CA PRO A 70 2.36 1.82 13.14
C PRO A 70 1.35 2.86 13.67
N ASP A 71 1.44 4.10 13.20
CA ASP A 71 0.41 5.11 13.48
C ASP A 71 -0.96 4.58 13.06
N VAL A 72 -1.95 4.74 13.94
CA VAL A 72 -3.28 4.19 13.75
C VAL A 72 -4.33 5.27 13.63
N ILE A 73 -5.43 4.94 12.94
CA ILE A 73 -6.63 5.77 12.90
C ILE A 73 -7.69 5.14 13.81
N ASN A 74 -8.21 5.93 14.73
CA ASN A 74 -9.20 5.54 15.73
C ASN A 74 -8.75 4.33 16.58
N GLY A 75 -7.46 4.27 16.92
CA GLY A 75 -6.92 3.25 17.81
C GLY A 75 -6.96 1.84 17.22
N LYS A 76 -6.97 1.68 15.89
CA LYS A 76 -7.08 0.38 15.22
C LYS A 76 -6.09 0.24 14.07
N PHE A 77 -5.49 -0.94 13.99
CA PHE A 77 -4.71 -1.37 12.84
C PHE A 77 -5.33 -2.65 12.24
N PRO A 78 -5.57 -2.71 10.93
CA PRO A 78 -5.61 -1.58 10.00
C PRO A 78 -6.75 -0.62 10.36
N THR A 79 -6.90 0.47 9.62
CA THR A 79 -8.03 1.39 9.87
C THR A 79 -9.36 0.69 9.55
N PRO A 80 -10.44 0.84 10.36
CA PRO A 80 -11.70 0.21 10.06
C PRO A 80 -12.21 0.64 8.69
N LEU A 81 -12.85 -0.28 7.99
CA LEU A 81 -13.33 -0.04 6.64
C LEU A 81 -14.29 1.18 6.55
N ARG A 82 -14.14 1.97 5.48
CA ARG A 82 -15.11 2.97 5.02
C ARG A 82 -15.72 2.53 3.70
N ARG A 83 -17.06 2.57 3.62
CA ARG A 83 -17.85 2.16 2.46
C ARG A 83 -18.69 3.33 2.00
N VAL A 84 -18.67 3.57 0.70
CA VAL A 84 -19.38 4.67 0.05
C VAL A 84 -19.87 4.18 -1.31
N ASN A 85 -20.93 4.79 -1.81
CA ASN A 85 -21.39 4.57 -3.18
C ASN A 85 -20.70 5.55 -4.14
N GLU A 86 -20.66 5.19 -5.41
CA GLU A 86 -20.29 6.13 -6.44
C GLU A 86 -21.23 7.35 -6.40
N GLY A 87 -20.65 8.55 -6.52
CA GLY A 87 -21.38 9.81 -6.38
C GLY A 87 -21.53 10.30 -4.93
N ASP A 88 -21.29 9.47 -3.90
CA ASP A 88 -21.32 9.95 -2.51
C ASP A 88 -20.28 11.06 -2.30
N ARG A 89 -20.67 12.08 -1.55
CA ARG A 89 -19.72 13.07 -1.01
C ARG A 89 -19.18 12.54 0.30
N VAL A 90 -17.86 12.47 0.45
CA VAL A 90 -17.25 12.02 1.71
C VAL A 90 -16.64 13.19 2.44
N LEU A 91 -17.00 13.35 3.72
CA LEU A 91 -16.46 14.33 4.64
C LEU A 91 -15.69 13.62 5.74
N VAL A 92 -14.40 13.88 5.84
CA VAL A 92 -13.56 13.34 6.90
C VAL A 92 -13.03 14.49 7.74
N SER A 93 -13.41 14.50 9.01
CA SER A 93 -12.77 15.33 10.03
C SER A 93 -11.62 14.53 10.60
N VAL A 94 -10.43 15.13 10.62
CA VAL A 94 -9.24 14.46 11.11
C VAL A 94 -8.80 15.17 12.40
N THR A 95 -8.18 14.44 13.30
CA THR A 95 -7.59 14.96 14.54
C THR A 95 -6.23 14.31 14.66
N ASN A 96 -5.18 15.11 14.63
CA ASN A 96 -3.82 14.62 14.83
C ASN A 96 -3.50 14.60 16.32
N GLN A 97 -3.19 13.43 16.88
CA GLN A 97 -2.69 13.25 18.25
C GLN A 97 -1.25 12.71 18.27
N LEU A 98 -0.57 12.72 17.12
CA LEU A 98 0.85 12.38 17.03
C LEU A 98 1.69 13.51 17.63
N ALA A 99 2.93 13.20 18.01
CA ALA A 99 3.88 14.22 18.44
C ALA A 99 4.31 15.14 17.27
N ASN A 100 4.21 14.66 16.04
CA ASN A 100 4.59 15.36 14.82
C ASN A 100 3.37 15.73 13.97
N ALA A 101 3.48 16.80 13.19
CA ALA A 101 2.48 17.16 12.21
C ALA A 101 2.42 16.11 11.08
N THR A 102 1.23 15.88 10.52
CA THR A 102 1.03 14.85 9.49
C THR A 102 0.04 15.29 8.40
N THR A 103 -0.06 14.51 7.32
CA THR A 103 -1.08 14.65 6.27
C THR A 103 -1.68 13.29 5.93
N LEU A 104 -2.92 13.25 5.42
CA LEU A 104 -3.56 12.04 4.91
C LEU A 104 -3.78 12.17 3.42
N HIS A 105 -3.13 11.30 2.65
CA HIS A 105 -3.32 11.19 1.21
C HIS A 105 -4.36 10.13 0.86
N TRP A 106 -5.21 10.43 -0.13
CA TRP A 106 -6.29 9.56 -0.59
C TRP A 106 -5.87 8.82 -1.86
N HIS A 107 -5.10 7.76 -1.69
CA HIS A 107 -4.45 7.05 -2.79
C HIS A 107 -5.46 6.54 -3.84
N GLY A 108 -5.22 6.91 -5.10
CA GLY A 108 -6.03 6.49 -6.25
C GLY A 108 -7.26 7.35 -6.53
N LEU A 109 -7.49 8.43 -5.77
CA LEU A 109 -8.50 9.41 -6.11
C LEU A 109 -7.96 10.49 -7.03
N TYR A 110 -8.72 10.82 -8.08
CA TYR A 110 -8.32 11.86 -9.04
C TYR A 110 -8.37 13.29 -8.50
N GLN A 111 -9.09 13.55 -7.39
CA GLN A 111 -9.22 14.89 -6.79
C GLN A 111 -9.65 15.98 -7.80
N ASN A 112 -10.53 15.63 -8.74
CA ASN A 112 -10.96 16.55 -9.81
C ASN A 112 -11.64 17.80 -9.23
N GLY A 113 -11.05 18.97 -9.47
CA GLY A 113 -11.52 20.24 -8.91
C GLY A 113 -11.31 20.39 -7.40
N THR A 114 -10.59 19.49 -6.73
CA THR A 114 -10.34 19.50 -5.28
C THR A 114 -8.90 19.21 -4.91
N ASN A 115 -7.92 19.63 -5.73
CA ASN A 115 -6.50 19.31 -5.53
C ASN A 115 -5.96 19.69 -4.12
N TRP A 116 -6.48 20.76 -3.50
CA TRP A 116 -6.13 21.14 -2.11
C TRP A 116 -6.56 20.11 -1.05
N LYS A 117 -7.25 19.03 -1.45
CA LYS A 117 -7.68 17.93 -0.59
C LYS A 117 -6.89 16.64 -0.80
N ASP A 118 -5.87 16.68 -1.65
CA ASP A 118 -5.07 15.51 -1.98
C ASP A 118 -4.21 15.01 -0.81
N GLY A 119 -3.83 15.88 0.13
CA GLY A 119 -3.10 15.47 1.34
C GLY A 119 -1.60 15.32 1.16
N THR A 120 -1.02 15.92 0.13
CA THR A 120 0.42 15.84 -0.17
C THR A 120 1.15 17.03 0.48
N SER A 121 1.85 16.75 1.57
CA SER A 121 2.65 17.74 2.32
C SER A 121 3.66 18.47 1.43
N GLY A 122 3.69 19.80 1.52
CA GLY A 122 4.58 20.68 0.74
C GLY A 122 4.16 20.86 -0.73
N VAL A 123 3.10 20.17 -1.17
CA VAL A 123 2.54 20.33 -2.53
C VAL A 123 1.15 20.96 -2.44
N THR A 124 0.17 20.22 -1.90
CA THR A 124 -1.23 20.64 -1.89
C THR A 124 -1.66 21.28 -0.57
N GLN A 125 -0.92 21.03 0.50
CA GLN A 125 -1.15 21.60 1.82
C GLN A 125 0.13 21.55 2.68
N ASN A 126 0.14 22.30 3.77
CA ASN A 126 1.10 22.08 4.86
C ASN A 126 0.76 20.79 5.61
N GLN A 127 1.70 20.30 6.40
CA GLN A 127 1.36 19.40 7.50
C GLN A 127 0.50 20.20 8.49
N VAL A 128 -0.66 19.66 8.84
CA VAL A 128 -1.62 20.35 9.71
C VAL A 128 -2.14 19.35 10.73
N ASP A 129 -2.69 19.83 11.84
CA ASP A 129 -3.68 19.08 12.61
C ASP A 129 -4.97 19.04 11.76
N ILE A 130 -5.08 18.01 10.91
CA ILE A 130 -5.80 18.04 9.62
C ILE A 130 -7.33 18.18 9.77
N VAL A 131 -8.02 18.89 8.88
CA VAL A 131 -9.43 18.61 8.51
C VAL A 131 -9.57 18.64 6.99
N VAL A 132 -9.74 17.49 6.33
CA VAL A 132 -10.01 17.39 4.88
C VAL A 132 -10.78 16.11 4.52
N SER A 133 -11.81 16.30 3.69
CA SER A 133 -12.72 15.34 3.03
C SER A 133 -12.10 14.61 1.82
N ILE A 134 -12.41 13.29 1.63
CA ILE A 134 -12.93 12.57 0.44
C ILE A 134 -12.80 11.02 0.66
N ALA A 135 -13.31 10.16 -0.25
CA ALA A 135 -13.63 8.73 -0.21
C ALA A 135 -12.48 7.68 -0.32
N LEU A 136 -12.68 6.48 0.25
CA LEU A 136 -11.72 5.35 0.21
C LEU A 136 -12.40 4.03 -0.15
N PRO A 137 -11.70 3.09 -0.83
CA PRO A 137 -12.06 1.67 -0.84
C PRO A 137 -11.14 0.79 0.04
N THR A 138 -11.72 -0.34 0.46
CA THR A 138 -11.32 -1.39 1.43
C THR A 138 -9.99 -2.13 1.24
N VAL A 139 -9.32 -2.46 2.36
CA VAL A 139 -8.06 -3.23 2.46
C VAL A 139 -8.31 -4.64 3.02
N LEU A 140 -7.62 -5.65 2.48
CA LEU A 140 -7.32 -6.93 3.14
C LEU A 140 -5.91 -6.82 3.74
N THR A 141 -5.72 -7.08 5.03
CA THR A 141 -4.38 -7.05 5.64
C THR A 141 -3.87 -8.43 5.95
N ALA A 142 -2.85 -8.83 5.18
CA ALA A 142 -1.86 -9.81 5.61
C ALA A 142 -0.73 -8.99 6.25
N ASP A 143 -0.71 -8.93 7.57
CA ASP A 143 0.26 -8.14 8.30
C ASP A 143 1.47 -9.00 8.69
N THR A 144 2.67 -8.45 8.57
CA THR A 144 3.94 -9.08 9.01
C THR A 144 4.19 -8.83 10.51
N ILE A 145 3.14 -8.54 11.28
CA ILE A 145 3.24 -8.38 12.72
C ILE A 145 3.52 -9.75 13.33
N ALA A 146 4.67 -9.89 13.97
CA ALA A 146 4.95 -11.03 14.83
C ALA A 146 3.82 -11.18 15.86
N ASP A 147 3.19 -12.35 15.87
CA ASP A 147 2.03 -12.71 16.69
C ASP A 147 0.65 -12.19 16.22
N SER A 148 0.51 -11.77 14.96
CA SER A 148 -0.83 -11.67 14.35
C SER A 148 -1.41 -13.07 14.18
N THR A 149 -2.63 -13.32 14.67
CA THR A 149 -3.29 -14.61 14.43
C THR A 149 -3.44 -14.81 12.94
N GLN A 150 -3.02 -15.97 12.43
CA GLN A 150 -3.17 -16.35 11.04
C GLN A 150 -4.57 -16.00 10.55
N ALA A 151 -4.67 -15.15 9.51
CA ALA A 151 -5.96 -14.71 9.02
C ALA A 151 -6.78 -15.91 8.52
N PHE A 152 -8.07 -15.92 8.86
CA PHE A 152 -8.96 -17.04 8.62
C PHE A 152 -10.23 -16.56 7.91
N PHE A 153 -10.59 -17.23 6.81
CA PHE A 153 -11.77 -16.92 6.00
C PHE A 153 -12.62 -18.17 5.82
N SER A 154 -13.80 -18.17 6.42
CA SER A 154 -14.83 -19.19 6.19
C SER A 154 -15.60 -18.86 4.91
N VAL A 155 -15.71 -19.83 4.01
CA VAL A 155 -16.38 -19.68 2.71
C VAL A 155 -17.31 -20.86 2.43
N THR A 156 -18.32 -20.61 1.62
CA THR A 156 -19.23 -21.63 1.12
C THR A 156 -18.63 -22.26 -0.13
N GLN A 157 -18.64 -23.59 -0.21
CA GLN A 157 -18.24 -24.32 -1.41
C GLN A 157 -19.14 -23.95 -2.61
N ASN A 158 -18.61 -24.04 -3.83
CA ASN A 158 -19.28 -23.73 -5.09
C ASN A 158 -19.84 -22.30 -5.20
N SER A 159 -19.16 -21.35 -4.55
CA SER A 159 -19.52 -19.93 -4.54
C SER A 159 -18.42 -19.09 -5.19
N ARG A 160 -18.75 -17.84 -5.54
CA ARG A 160 -17.81 -16.86 -6.10
C ARG A 160 -17.61 -15.73 -5.12
N TYR A 161 -16.35 -15.44 -4.78
CA TYR A 161 -15.97 -14.37 -3.86
C TYR A 161 -15.13 -13.34 -4.61
N ARG A 162 -15.43 -12.07 -4.41
CA ARG A 162 -14.57 -10.97 -4.88
C ARG A 162 -13.62 -10.58 -3.75
N LEU A 163 -12.33 -10.78 -3.98
CA LEU A 163 -11.27 -10.32 -3.09
C LEU A 163 -10.72 -9.00 -3.61
N ARG A 164 -10.55 -8.02 -2.71
CA ARG A 164 -9.92 -6.72 -3.00
C ARG A 164 -8.55 -6.71 -2.35
N LEU A 165 -7.52 -6.90 -3.16
CA LEU A 165 -6.14 -7.02 -2.73
C LEU A 165 -5.48 -5.65 -2.81
N ILE A 166 -4.78 -5.27 -1.75
CA ILE A 166 -4.04 -4.00 -1.68
C ILE A 166 -2.69 -4.30 -1.06
N ASN A 167 -1.61 -3.89 -1.72
CA ASN A 167 -0.28 -3.92 -1.10
C ASN A 167 -0.02 -2.58 -0.43
N THR A 168 -0.18 -2.52 0.88
CA THR A 168 0.13 -1.34 1.71
C THR A 168 1.52 -1.39 2.32
N GLY A 169 2.39 -2.31 1.85
CA GLY A 169 3.76 -2.41 2.31
C GLY A 169 4.61 -1.20 1.90
N ALA A 170 5.75 -1.01 2.55
CA ALA A 170 6.61 0.14 2.27
C ALA A 170 7.56 -0.05 1.08
N PHE A 171 7.87 -1.29 0.70
CA PHE A 171 8.90 -1.59 -0.30
C PHE A 171 8.63 -2.88 -1.08
N GLY A 172 8.28 -3.95 -0.38
CA GLY A 172 8.19 -5.30 -0.93
C GLY A 172 7.08 -5.50 -1.98
N LYS A 173 7.45 -6.12 -3.11
CA LYS A 173 6.49 -6.72 -4.06
C LYS A 173 6.01 -8.05 -3.50
N PHE A 174 4.69 -8.28 -3.50
CA PHE A 174 4.12 -9.59 -3.15
C PHE A 174 3.66 -10.34 -4.39
N GLN A 175 3.64 -11.67 -4.27
CA GLN A 175 2.95 -12.57 -5.18
C GLN A 175 1.84 -13.27 -4.41
N PHE A 176 0.59 -12.87 -4.70
CA PHE A 176 -0.59 -13.43 -4.06
C PHE A 176 -1.07 -14.67 -4.79
N SER A 177 -1.42 -15.72 -4.04
CA SER A 177 -1.98 -16.95 -4.60
C SER A 177 -2.89 -17.67 -3.60
N VAL A 178 -3.73 -18.56 -4.11
CA VAL A 178 -4.57 -19.46 -3.30
C VAL A 178 -4.32 -20.88 -3.80
N GLY A 179 -3.96 -21.79 -2.89
CA GLY A 179 -3.61 -23.16 -3.26
C GLY A 179 -4.76 -23.85 -3.98
N ASN A 180 -4.47 -24.56 -5.06
CA ASN A 180 -5.43 -25.23 -5.96
C ASN A 180 -6.43 -24.32 -6.68
N HIS A 181 -6.46 -23.01 -6.42
CA HIS A 181 -7.45 -22.10 -7.00
C HIS A 181 -6.79 -21.13 -7.98
N SER A 182 -7.38 -20.98 -9.16
CA SER A 182 -7.08 -19.87 -10.04
C SER A 182 -7.84 -18.62 -9.59
N LEU A 183 -7.25 -17.47 -9.87
CA LEU A 183 -7.80 -16.16 -9.57
C LEU A 183 -8.17 -15.47 -10.88
N LEU A 184 -9.35 -14.88 -10.95
CA LEU A 184 -9.79 -14.14 -12.12
C LEU A 184 -9.71 -12.64 -11.82
N VAL A 185 -8.66 -11.96 -12.31
CA VAL A 185 -8.49 -10.51 -12.17
C VAL A 185 -9.58 -9.80 -12.96
N ILE A 186 -10.29 -8.88 -12.33
CA ILE A 186 -11.38 -8.09 -12.92
C ILE A 186 -11.21 -6.59 -12.78
N GLU A 187 -10.30 -6.13 -11.91
CA GLU A 187 -9.91 -4.72 -11.78
C GLU A 187 -8.43 -4.62 -11.46
N ALA A 188 -7.79 -3.59 -12.00
CA ALA A 188 -6.46 -3.13 -11.66
C ALA A 188 -6.54 -1.65 -11.27
N ASP A 189 -6.17 -1.32 -10.05
CA ASP A 189 -6.35 -0.01 -9.43
C ASP A 189 -7.85 0.44 -9.52
N PRO A 190 -8.26 1.64 -9.99
CA PRO A 190 -9.68 1.94 -10.16
C PRO A 190 -10.26 1.38 -11.47
N ALA A 191 -9.44 0.77 -12.33
CA ALA A 191 -9.82 0.45 -13.69
C ALA A 191 -10.41 -0.96 -13.80
N VAL A 192 -11.59 -1.07 -14.42
CA VAL A 192 -12.24 -2.35 -14.69
C VAL A 192 -11.64 -2.96 -15.96
N VAL A 193 -11.21 -4.22 -15.87
CA VAL A 193 -10.55 -4.94 -16.96
C VAL A 193 -11.35 -6.15 -17.40
N LEU A 194 -11.12 -6.62 -18.63
CA LEU A 194 -11.60 -7.91 -19.07
C LEU A 194 -11.00 -9.02 -18.17
N PRO A 195 -11.77 -10.06 -17.81
CA PRO A 195 -11.31 -11.04 -16.85
C PRO A 195 -10.04 -11.79 -17.29
N VAL A 196 -8.99 -11.77 -16.45
CA VAL A 196 -7.72 -12.48 -16.71
C VAL A 196 -7.48 -13.55 -15.65
N ALA A 197 -7.33 -14.80 -16.07
CA ALA A 197 -7.03 -15.91 -15.16
C ALA A 197 -5.53 -15.95 -14.82
N VAL A 198 -5.21 -15.97 -13.53
CA VAL A 198 -3.84 -16.08 -13.01
C VAL A 198 -3.78 -17.09 -11.86
N HIS A 199 -2.64 -17.77 -11.73
CA HIS A 199 -2.36 -18.64 -10.58
C HIS A 199 -1.65 -17.87 -9.45
N ARG A 200 -0.78 -16.93 -9.83
CA ARG A 200 -0.07 -16.02 -8.94
C ARG A 200 -0.23 -14.61 -9.49
N LEU A 201 -0.59 -13.68 -8.62
CA LEU A 201 -0.76 -12.27 -8.96
C LEU A 201 0.39 -11.46 -8.35
N PRO A 202 1.31 -10.88 -9.16
CA PRO A 202 2.25 -9.88 -8.66
C PRO A 202 1.49 -8.61 -8.28
N ILE A 203 1.81 -8.05 -7.11
CA ILE A 203 1.23 -6.79 -6.63
C ILE A 203 2.33 -5.92 -6.00
N HIS A 204 2.62 -4.80 -6.65
CA HIS A 204 3.58 -3.81 -6.18
C HIS A 204 2.97 -2.90 -5.12
N VAL A 205 3.83 -2.19 -4.39
CA VAL A 205 3.41 -1.22 -3.37
C VAL A 205 2.39 -0.25 -3.96
N ALA A 206 1.32 -0.03 -3.19
CA ALA A 206 0.18 0.82 -3.49
C ALA A 206 -0.73 0.36 -4.64
N GLN A 207 -0.41 -0.71 -5.37
CA GLN A 207 -1.35 -1.30 -6.34
C GLN A 207 -2.53 -1.98 -5.64
N ARG A 208 -3.66 -2.01 -6.35
CA ARG A 208 -4.88 -2.71 -5.97
C ARG A 208 -5.32 -3.62 -7.11
N TYR A 209 -5.82 -4.81 -6.77
CA TYR A 209 -6.50 -5.68 -7.73
C TYR A 209 -7.78 -6.23 -7.12
N SER A 210 -8.85 -6.26 -7.89
CA SER A 210 -10.00 -7.11 -7.57
C SER A 210 -9.87 -8.44 -8.31
N VAL A 211 -9.97 -9.55 -7.58
CA VAL A 211 -9.99 -10.90 -8.16
C VAL A 211 -11.25 -11.64 -7.77
N ILE A 212 -11.76 -12.49 -8.66
CA ILE A 212 -12.79 -13.47 -8.34
C ILE A 212 -12.13 -14.80 -8.02
N LEU A 213 -12.38 -15.30 -6.80
CA LEU A 213 -12.05 -16.64 -6.36
C LEU A 213 -13.32 -17.50 -6.46
N THR A 214 -13.24 -18.66 -7.11
CA THR A 214 -14.34 -19.62 -7.20
C THR A 214 -14.03 -20.82 -6.32
N THR A 215 -14.88 -21.13 -5.33
CA THR A 215 -14.64 -22.19 -4.33
C THR A 215 -15.06 -23.58 -4.85
N ASN A 216 -14.51 -23.99 -5.99
CA ASN A 216 -14.88 -25.22 -6.71
C ASN A 216 -13.97 -26.42 -6.40
N GLN A 217 -13.13 -26.35 -5.37
CA GLN A 217 -12.24 -27.44 -4.98
C GLN A 217 -12.96 -28.42 -4.05
N THR A 218 -12.33 -29.57 -3.75
CA THR A 218 -12.82 -30.52 -2.75
C THR A 218 -13.07 -29.83 -1.40
N SER A 219 -14.08 -30.26 -0.65
CA SER A 219 -14.36 -29.64 0.65
C SER A 219 -13.16 -29.82 1.59
N GLY A 220 -12.61 -28.70 2.07
CA GLY A 220 -11.43 -28.69 2.92
C GLY A 220 -10.89 -27.29 3.15
N ASN A 221 -9.64 -27.24 3.61
CA ASN A 221 -8.92 -26.01 3.87
C ASN A 221 -7.87 -25.78 2.78
N TYR A 222 -7.59 -24.52 2.46
CA TYR A 222 -6.56 -24.13 1.50
C TYR A 222 -5.75 -22.95 2.03
N TRP A 223 -4.47 -22.92 1.66
CA TRP A 223 -3.58 -21.81 1.97
C TRP A 223 -3.79 -20.67 0.96
N MET A 224 -4.08 -19.48 1.48
CA MET A 224 -3.82 -18.20 0.81
C MET A 224 -2.40 -17.77 1.15
N ARG A 225 -1.63 -17.30 0.18
CA ARG A 225 -0.22 -16.92 0.35
C ARG A 225 0.01 -15.51 -0.15
N ALA A 226 0.71 -14.71 0.63
CA ALA A 226 1.33 -13.45 0.22
C ALA A 226 2.85 -13.64 0.31
N GLN A 227 3.45 -14.05 -0.81
CA GLN A 227 4.88 -14.32 -0.86
C GLN A 227 5.63 -13.05 -1.24
N LEU A 228 6.47 -12.56 -0.33
CA LEU A 228 7.35 -11.44 -0.57
C LEU A 228 8.44 -11.84 -1.56
N ASN A 229 8.64 -11.04 -2.60
CA ASN A 229 9.85 -11.12 -3.42
C ASN A 229 10.97 -10.35 -2.70
N ASP A 230 11.89 -11.10 -2.08
CA ASP A 230 13.06 -10.59 -1.37
C ASP A 230 14.29 -10.42 -2.29
N HIS A 231 14.21 -10.80 -3.57
CA HIS A 231 15.30 -10.66 -4.53
C HIS A 231 15.75 -9.20 -4.71
N CYS A 232 14.80 -8.26 -4.59
CA CYS A 232 15.05 -6.82 -4.73
C CYS A 232 15.61 -6.19 -3.40
N PHE A 233 15.93 -6.99 -2.37
CA PHE A 233 16.50 -6.52 -1.09
C PHE A 233 18.03 -6.68 -1.08
N SER A 234 18.73 -5.74 -0.45
CA SER A 234 20.20 -5.71 -0.39
C SER A 234 20.82 -6.68 0.62
N GLY A 235 20.02 -7.42 1.38
CA GLY A 235 20.49 -8.35 2.40
C GLY A 235 19.38 -9.22 2.98
N THR A 236 19.76 -10.26 3.71
CA THR A 236 18.83 -11.19 4.35
C THR A 236 18.40 -10.67 5.73
N ASN A 237 17.10 -10.72 6.02
CA ASN A 237 16.58 -10.41 7.35
C ASN A 237 16.01 -11.70 7.99
N PRO A 238 16.67 -12.28 9.01
CA PRO A 238 16.21 -13.53 9.63
C PRO A 238 14.88 -13.38 10.39
N ALA A 239 14.45 -12.16 10.71
CA ALA A 239 13.15 -11.90 11.34
C ALA A 239 12.00 -11.73 10.32
N LEU A 240 12.31 -11.72 9.02
CA LEU A 240 11.34 -11.51 7.95
C LEU A 240 10.77 -12.86 7.47
N ASP A 241 9.49 -13.09 7.74
CA ASP A 241 8.76 -14.16 7.08
C ASP A 241 8.35 -13.72 5.67
N THR A 242 8.99 -14.30 4.65
CA THR A 242 8.73 -14.00 3.25
C THR A 242 7.52 -14.75 2.69
N ASN A 243 6.88 -15.62 3.48
CA ASN A 243 5.75 -16.45 3.04
C ASN A 243 4.59 -16.38 4.03
N ILE A 244 3.98 -15.20 4.12
CA ILE A 244 2.82 -14.98 4.98
C ILE A 244 1.62 -15.77 4.46
N ARG A 245 0.97 -16.52 5.35
CA ARG A 245 -0.16 -17.39 5.02
C ARG A 245 -1.43 -16.98 5.74
N ALA A 246 -2.55 -17.17 5.06
CA ALA A 246 -3.90 -17.13 5.61
C ALA A 246 -4.64 -18.41 5.22
N LEU A 247 -5.68 -18.77 5.97
CA LEU A 247 -6.48 -19.96 5.74
C LEU A 247 -7.81 -19.58 5.10
N ILE A 248 -8.15 -20.25 3.99
CA ILE A 248 -9.53 -20.29 3.49
C ILE A 248 -10.11 -21.67 3.80
N SER A 249 -11.29 -21.70 4.43
CA SER A 249 -11.92 -22.94 4.89
C SER A 249 -13.34 -23.08 4.37
N TYR A 250 -13.63 -24.23 3.75
CA TYR A 250 -14.98 -24.57 3.29
C TYR A 250 -15.83 -25.16 4.42
N THR A 251 -15.18 -25.61 5.50
CA THR A 251 -15.79 -26.35 6.61
C THR A 251 -15.79 -25.57 7.92
N ASN A 252 -15.37 -24.30 7.87
CA ASN A 252 -15.17 -23.45 9.04
C ASN A 252 -14.17 -24.03 10.07
N SER A 253 -13.17 -24.78 9.61
CA SER A 253 -12.12 -25.39 10.43
C SER A 253 -10.81 -24.62 10.32
N THR A 254 -10.13 -24.39 11.46
CA THR A 254 -8.81 -23.75 11.53
C THR A 254 -7.63 -24.72 11.37
N SER A 255 -7.89 -26.01 11.12
CA SER A 255 -6.83 -27.00 10.93
C SER A 255 -5.96 -26.69 9.71
N GLU A 256 -4.67 -27.00 9.78
CA GLU A 256 -3.80 -26.86 8.62
C GLU A 256 -4.27 -27.74 7.45
N PRO A 257 -4.18 -27.25 6.21
CA PRO A 257 -4.64 -27.98 5.04
C PRO A 257 -3.63 -29.05 4.62
N THR A 258 -4.11 -30.29 4.44
CA THR A 258 -3.29 -31.42 3.99
C THR A 258 -3.21 -31.54 2.47
N ALA A 259 -4.18 -31.00 1.74
CA ALA A 259 -4.30 -31.11 0.28
C ALA A 259 -4.06 -29.78 -0.47
N SER A 260 -3.64 -28.72 0.24
CA SER A 260 -3.42 -27.41 -0.39
C SER A 260 -2.05 -27.35 -1.07
N VAL A 261 -2.07 -27.46 -2.39
CA VAL A 261 -0.90 -27.43 -3.25
C VAL A 261 -0.69 -26.00 -3.76
N ASP A 262 0.53 -25.50 -3.57
CA ASP A 262 0.95 -24.24 -4.19
C ASP A 262 1.25 -24.46 -5.68
N TRP A 263 1.14 -23.41 -6.48
CA TRP A 263 1.32 -23.51 -7.93
C TRP A 263 2.78 -23.74 -8.32
N SER A 264 3.03 -24.60 -9.31
CA SER A 264 4.40 -25.02 -9.69
C SER A 264 5.19 -23.96 -10.44
N ASN A 265 4.55 -22.91 -10.96
CA ASN A 265 5.25 -21.81 -11.60
C ASN A 265 6.13 -21.07 -10.58
N ALA A 266 7.38 -20.85 -10.97
CA ALA A 266 8.36 -20.14 -10.15
C ALA A 266 7.86 -18.74 -9.77
N LEU A 267 8.28 -18.29 -8.59
CA LEU A 267 8.10 -16.92 -8.18
C LEU A 267 8.80 -16.01 -9.18
N ASP A 268 8.11 -15.01 -9.70
CA ASP A 268 8.72 -14.02 -10.58
C ASP A 268 9.70 -13.16 -9.78
N LEU A 269 10.99 -13.45 -9.99
CA LEU A 269 12.12 -12.73 -9.41
C LEU A 269 12.28 -11.35 -10.04
N VAL A 270 11.78 -11.15 -11.26
CA VAL A 270 11.81 -9.85 -11.91
C VAL A 270 10.73 -8.98 -11.27
N CYS A 271 11.09 -7.82 -10.74
CA CYS A 271 10.17 -6.87 -10.11
C CYS A 271 9.27 -6.18 -11.17
N LYS A 272 8.48 -6.97 -11.93
CA LYS A 272 7.51 -6.56 -12.95
C LYS A 272 6.08 -6.74 -12.48
N ASP A 273 5.22 -5.86 -13.00
CA ASP A 273 3.77 -5.94 -12.91
C ASP A 273 3.19 -7.08 -13.77
N LEU A 274 1.88 -7.32 -13.60
CA LEU A 274 1.13 -8.12 -14.56
C LEU A 274 1.23 -7.48 -15.95
N SER A 275 1.37 -8.31 -17.00
CA SER A 275 1.53 -7.80 -18.36
C SER A 275 0.41 -6.85 -18.75
N LEU A 276 0.76 -5.62 -19.17
CA LEU A 276 -0.21 -4.61 -19.60
C LEU A 276 -1.06 -5.09 -20.78
N SER A 277 -0.52 -5.95 -21.65
CA SER A 277 -1.29 -6.55 -22.74
C SER A 277 -2.42 -7.48 -22.27
N SER A 278 -2.34 -7.98 -21.03
CA SER A 278 -3.42 -8.78 -20.43
C SER A 278 -4.47 -7.90 -19.75
N LEU A 279 -4.10 -6.71 -19.27
CA LEU A 279 -4.98 -5.77 -18.58
C LEU A 279 -5.74 -4.88 -19.56
N VAL A 280 -6.62 -5.50 -20.34
CA VAL A 280 -7.46 -4.79 -21.32
C VAL A 280 -8.65 -4.15 -20.60
N LEU A 281 -8.79 -2.83 -20.68
CA LEU A 281 -9.92 -2.11 -20.10
C LEU A 281 -11.25 -2.55 -20.72
N THR A 282 -12.31 -2.66 -19.91
CA THR A 282 -13.67 -2.93 -20.42
C THR A 282 -14.23 -1.75 -21.21
N THR A 283 -13.86 -0.54 -20.80
CA THR A 283 -14.14 0.71 -21.52
C THR A 283 -12.81 1.24 -22.04
N VAL A 284 -12.60 1.13 -23.35
CA VAL A 284 -11.35 1.56 -23.98
C VAL A 284 -11.43 3.06 -24.24
N GLU A 285 -10.54 3.82 -23.61
CA GLU A 285 -10.28 5.21 -23.94
C GLU A 285 -8.93 5.29 -24.66
N ALA A 286 -8.93 5.84 -25.88
CA ALA A 286 -7.68 6.05 -26.60
C ALA A 286 -6.93 7.22 -25.96
N ALA A 287 -5.65 7.02 -25.64
CA ALA A 287 -4.81 8.12 -25.20
C ALA A 287 -4.76 9.20 -26.30
N PRO A 288 -4.97 10.48 -25.97
CA PRO A 288 -4.86 11.55 -26.95
C PRO A 288 -3.42 11.65 -27.47
N SER A 289 -3.25 12.27 -28.65
CA SER A 289 -1.91 12.59 -29.14
C SER A 289 -1.22 13.55 -28.18
N ALA A 290 0.06 13.31 -27.90
CA ALA A 290 0.82 14.19 -27.02
C ALA A 290 1.12 15.53 -27.71
N ASP A 291 0.77 16.64 -27.06
CA ASP A 291 1.14 17.99 -27.52
C ASP A 291 2.61 18.31 -27.24
N SER A 292 3.17 17.69 -26.19
CA SER A 292 4.54 17.91 -25.74
C SER A 292 5.11 16.64 -25.13
N LEU A 293 6.39 16.38 -25.39
CA LEU A 293 7.11 15.23 -24.86
C LEU A 293 8.19 15.72 -23.90
N TYR A 294 8.12 15.27 -22.65
CA TYR A 294 9.13 15.50 -21.64
C TYR A 294 9.83 14.19 -21.30
N VAL A 295 11.16 14.18 -21.40
CA VAL A 295 11.97 13.04 -20.95
C VAL A 295 12.33 13.28 -19.50
N ILE A 296 11.92 12.34 -18.63
CA ILE A 296 12.22 12.35 -17.21
C ILE A 296 13.19 11.21 -16.94
N THR A 297 14.41 11.54 -16.53
CA THR A 297 15.40 10.55 -16.10
C THR A 297 15.29 10.35 -14.61
N VAL A 298 15.19 9.10 -14.14
CA VAL A 298 15.19 8.80 -12.71
C VAL A 298 16.43 7.97 -12.38
N SER A 299 17.17 8.35 -11.35
CA SER A 299 18.37 7.63 -10.91
C SER A 299 18.52 7.65 -9.40
N PHE A 300 19.13 6.62 -8.84
CA PHE A 300 19.58 6.56 -7.45
C PHE A 300 21.06 6.94 -7.44
N GLN A 301 21.43 7.91 -6.62
CA GLN A 301 22.81 8.38 -6.54
C GLN A 301 23.22 8.59 -5.08
N ILE A 302 24.43 8.15 -4.76
CA ILE A 302 25.07 8.42 -3.48
C ILE A 302 25.78 9.75 -3.58
N GLY A 303 25.21 10.77 -2.92
CA GLY A 303 25.73 12.14 -2.95
C GLY A 303 26.59 12.49 -1.74
N ALA A 304 26.63 13.79 -1.43
CA ALA A 304 27.26 14.30 -0.20
C ALA A 304 26.73 13.57 1.05
N TYR A 305 27.60 13.39 2.04
CA TYR A 305 27.32 12.64 3.28
C TYR A 305 26.97 11.15 3.07
N ALA A 306 27.30 10.58 1.91
CA ALA A 306 27.02 9.18 1.55
C ALA A 306 25.52 8.81 1.65
N LEU A 307 24.63 9.77 1.46
CA LEU A 307 23.18 9.54 1.43
C LEU A 307 22.76 9.13 0.02
N ASP A 308 22.11 7.97 -0.08
CA ASP A 308 21.42 7.55 -1.30
C ASP A 308 20.11 8.33 -1.46
N LYS A 309 19.96 8.99 -2.61
CA LYS A 309 18.78 9.81 -2.94
C LYS A 309 18.30 9.51 -4.35
N ILE A 310 17.00 9.69 -4.55
CA ILE A 310 16.38 9.66 -5.86
C ILE A 310 16.55 11.02 -6.52
N TYR A 311 17.14 11.02 -7.72
CA TYR A 311 17.25 12.17 -8.59
C TYR A 311 16.28 12.02 -9.75
N VAL A 312 15.47 13.06 -9.95
CA VAL A 312 14.68 13.28 -11.14
C VAL A 312 15.43 14.31 -11.97
N ASN A 313 15.87 13.89 -13.16
CA ASN A 313 16.91 14.52 -13.96
C ASN A 313 18.20 14.71 -13.14
N SER A 314 18.57 15.95 -12.84
CA SER A 314 19.75 16.30 -12.04
C SER A 314 19.39 16.80 -10.63
N THR A 315 18.12 16.75 -10.24
CA THR A 315 17.63 17.31 -8.97
C THR A 315 17.00 16.26 -8.07
N THR A 316 17.23 16.37 -6.76
CA THR A 316 16.54 15.57 -5.74
C THR A 316 15.42 16.39 -5.12
N TRP A 317 14.32 15.73 -4.74
CA TRP A 317 13.23 16.41 -4.03
C TRP A 317 13.69 16.95 -2.67
N THR A 318 13.26 18.16 -2.35
CA THR A 318 13.32 18.75 -1.01
C THR A 318 11.93 19.27 -0.66
N PRO A 319 11.41 18.99 0.55
CA PRO A 319 10.11 19.51 0.96
C PRO A 319 10.10 21.04 0.90
N ALA A 320 9.12 21.62 0.22
CA ALA A 320 8.94 23.07 0.21
C ALA A 320 8.39 23.56 1.56
N THR A 321 8.91 24.67 2.06
CA THR A 321 8.40 25.32 3.30
C THR A 321 7.04 25.99 3.10
N THR A 322 6.74 26.39 1.87
CA THR A 322 5.43 26.88 1.43
C THR A 322 4.90 25.91 0.38
N PRO A 323 3.66 25.38 0.51
CA PRO A 323 3.15 24.40 -0.43
C PRO A 323 3.12 24.95 -1.86
N THR A 324 3.40 24.09 -2.84
CA THR A 324 3.40 24.47 -4.26
C THR A 324 2.09 25.15 -4.67
N LEU A 325 0.95 24.66 -4.17
CA LEU A 325 -0.36 25.26 -4.44
C LEU A 325 -0.45 26.70 -3.92
N ASN A 326 0.10 27.00 -2.74
CA ASN A 326 0.12 28.37 -2.20
C ASN A 326 0.99 29.30 -3.05
N GLN A 327 2.13 28.80 -3.55
CA GLN A 327 3.02 29.57 -4.43
C GLN A 327 2.33 29.88 -5.76
N ALA A 328 1.65 28.90 -6.34
CA ALA A 328 0.91 29.06 -7.60
C ALA A 328 -0.23 30.09 -7.47
N VAL A 329 -1.04 30.01 -6.41
CA VAL A 329 -2.13 30.96 -6.17
C VAL A 329 -1.60 32.38 -5.92
N ALA A 330 -0.49 32.53 -5.20
CA ALA A 330 0.12 33.84 -4.97
C ALA A 330 0.65 34.48 -6.26
N GLY A 331 1.12 33.68 -7.22
CA GLY A 331 1.60 34.11 -8.53
C GLY A 331 0.51 34.35 -9.58
N LEU A 332 -0.76 34.00 -9.29
CA LEU A 332 -1.92 34.27 -10.15
C LEU A 332 -2.54 35.67 -9.92
N LYS A 333 -1.79 36.60 -9.32
CA LYS A 333 -2.22 37.99 -9.11
C LYS A 333 -1.92 38.87 -10.32
#